data_AF-A0A7S1XUD4-F1
#
_entry.id   AF-A0A7S1XUD4-F1
#
_cell.length_a   1.000
_cell.length_b   1.000
_cell.length_c   1.000
_cell.angle_alpha   90.00
_cell.angle_beta   90.00
_cell.angle_gamma   90.00
#
_symmetry.space_group_name_H-M   'P 1'
#
loop_
_entity.id
_entity.type
_entity.pdbx_description
1 polymer ?
#
loop_
_entity_poly.entity_id
_entity_poly.type
_entity_poly.pdbx_seq_one_letter_code
_entity_poly.pdbx_strand_id
1 'polypeptide(L)'
;GGGGGGRPGSGRWLTGWRLAAGGPVVVAQSSHRGAAGSIRERFSFFFFFVRTRHHGEDCAYQHVGHDVLGPGRRAWPHRRVVSNDCRPRPLGLGPRPKPQPNLHPPPLTFTPVLALFLTLAPPSRYEELATPYYAFKAKGYDVDLISPAGGPVPIDPTSATGQWVNEPVARFMADKTAQIILANSIPLADVAPSADEFVSGYDAMYMPGGHGACEDFLNNEVLIGCINAMYAAGKPVVTVCHGPICLVNCTKPDGTPLVEGLEVTGFTDSEERAVKLETKVPVLIEAKFRELGAEFSGGADWAPNTCVAGNLITGQKPPSSPPPPAAGAPRPGGRCRRELRR
;
A
#
# COMPACT_ATOMS: atom_id res chain seq x y z
N GLY A 1 38.49 36.73 50.49
CA GLY A 1 38.60 35.45 49.78
C GLY A 1 37.74 34.44 50.49
N GLY A 2 36.62 34.05 49.89
CA GLY A 2 35.67 33.10 50.46
C GLY A 2 35.24 32.11 49.39
N GLY A 3 35.38 30.82 49.67
CA GLY A 3 35.01 29.72 48.77
C GLY A 3 33.60 29.22 49.06
N GLY A 4 32.73 29.31 48.06
CA GLY A 4 31.41 28.68 48.02
C GLY A 4 30.75 28.89 46.65
N GLY A 5 30.24 27.80 46.05
CA GLY A 5 29.48 27.80 44.79
C GLY A 5 30.27 27.26 43.60
N GLY A 6 29.75 26.45 42.68
CA GLY A 6 28.41 25.94 42.45
C GLY A 6 28.49 24.86 41.34
N ARG A 7 27.48 24.00 41.25
CA ARG A 7 27.33 22.99 40.19
C ARG A 7 27.24 23.68 38.81
N PRO A 8 27.90 23.18 37.75
CA PRO A 8 27.69 23.73 36.41
C PRO A 8 26.44 23.13 35.75
N GLY A 9 25.50 24.02 35.41
CA GLY A 9 24.94 24.10 34.06
C GLY A 9 23.79 23.17 33.71
N SER A 10 22.58 23.60 34.03
CA SER A 10 21.33 23.19 33.39
C SER A 10 21.37 23.43 31.87
N GLY A 11 21.25 22.37 31.07
CA GLY A 11 20.89 22.49 29.65
C GLY A 11 19.44 22.95 29.53
N ARG A 12 19.22 24.12 28.92
CA ARG A 12 17.88 24.61 28.55
C ARG A 12 17.32 23.74 27.43
N TRP A 13 16.13 23.19 27.66
CA TRP A 13 15.28 22.65 26.59
C TRP A 13 14.53 23.82 25.95
N LEU A 14 14.82 24.13 24.68
CA LEU A 14 13.95 24.94 23.84
C LEU A 14 12.98 23.98 23.15
N THR A 15 11.80 23.78 23.74
CA THR A 15 10.66 23.19 23.05
C THR A 15 9.93 24.28 22.30
N GLY A 16 9.81 24.16 20.98
CA GLY A 16 9.20 25.20 20.17
C GLY A 16 8.99 24.87 18.70
N TRP A 17 8.50 23.68 18.37
CA TRP A 17 7.84 23.43 17.08
C TRP A 17 6.67 22.46 17.30
N ARG A 18 5.44 22.96 17.13
CA ARG A 18 4.24 22.13 16.94
C ARG A 18 4.12 21.86 15.43
N LEU A 19 4.26 20.60 15.04
CA LEU A 19 3.71 20.11 13.78
C LEU A 19 2.39 19.40 14.09
N ALA A 20 1.35 19.77 13.36
CA ALA A 20 0.02 19.21 13.47
C ALA A 20 0.01 17.77 12.93
N ALA A 21 -0.52 16.85 13.74
CA ALA A 21 -0.94 15.49 13.40
C ALA A 21 0.15 14.51 12.87
N GLY A 22 0.57 13.57 13.72
CA GLY A 22 1.14 12.28 13.30
C GLY A 22 2.37 11.81 14.07
N GLY A 23 2.15 10.96 15.10
CA GLY A 23 3.11 9.99 15.69
C GLY A 23 4.43 10.51 16.33
N PRO A 24 5.00 9.81 17.33
CA PRO A 24 6.31 10.19 17.88
C PRO A 24 7.44 9.81 16.90
N VAL A 25 8.20 10.80 16.45
CA VAL A 25 9.51 10.58 15.81
C VAL A 25 10.56 10.47 16.92
N VAL A 26 11.18 9.30 17.08
CA VAL A 26 12.33 9.15 17.97
C VAL A 26 13.60 9.45 17.17
N VAL A 27 14.18 10.61 17.40
CA VAL A 27 15.53 10.95 16.90
C VAL A 27 16.54 10.50 17.96
N ALA A 28 17.25 9.40 17.71
CA ALA A 28 18.39 9.01 18.53
C ALA A 28 19.66 9.66 17.95
N GLN A 29 20.23 10.61 18.68
CA GLN A 29 21.52 11.22 18.36
C GLN A 29 22.58 10.56 19.24
N SER A 30 23.50 9.78 18.67
CA SER A 30 24.71 9.32 19.37
C SER A 30 25.91 10.12 18.90
N SER A 31 26.53 10.86 19.81
CA SER A 31 27.83 11.48 19.58
C SER A 31 28.89 10.71 20.37
N HIS A 32 29.81 10.03 19.68
CA HIS A 32 31.04 9.55 20.32
C HIS A 32 32.16 10.54 20.08
N ARG A 33 32.72 11.09 21.17
CA ARG A 33 34.03 11.75 21.15
C ARG A 33 35.10 10.66 21.20
N GLY A 34 35.74 10.39 20.08
CA GLY A 34 37.02 9.68 20.04
C GLY A 34 38.16 10.60 20.48
N ALA A 35 39.09 10.06 21.27
CA ALA A 35 40.31 10.75 21.67
C ALA A 35 41.32 10.76 20.49
N ALA A 36 41.15 11.73 19.59
CA ALA A 36 42.16 12.32 18.71
C ALA A 36 41.39 13.18 17.70
N GLY A 37 41.56 14.51 17.77
CA GLY A 37 40.79 15.45 16.97
C GLY A 37 40.91 15.22 15.46
N SER A 38 39.86 14.68 14.85
CA SER A 38 39.51 14.97 13.45
C SER A 38 38.01 14.78 13.28
N ILE A 39 37.32 15.82 12.80
CA ILE A 39 35.91 15.78 12.42
C ILE A 39 35.86 15.33 10.96
N ARG A 40 35.26 14.19 10.68
CA ARG A 40 34.70 13.87 9.36
C ARG A 40 33.21 13.63 9.56
N GLU A 41 32.42 14.64 9.24
CA GLU A 41 30.96 14.50 9.18
C GLU A 41 30.61 13.61 7.97
N ARG A 42 30.09 12.42 8.23
CA ARG A 42 29.29 11.67 7.26
C ARG A 42 27.86 11.69 7.76
N PHE A 43 27.02 12.47 7.09
CA PHE A 43 25.58 12.40 7.27
C PHE A 43 25.07 11.21 6.48
N SER A 44 24.63 10.17 7.18
CA SER A 44 23.81 9.11 6.61
C SER A 44 22.47 9.16 7.33
N PHE A 45 21.45 9.71 6.66
CA PHE A 45 20.08 9.66 7.12
C PHE A 45 19.49 8.31 6.72
N PHE A 46 19.22 7.45 7.70
CA PHE A 46 18.40 6.26 7.51
C PHE A 46 17.02 6.53 8.09
N PHE A 47 16.01 6.61 7.22
CA PHE A 47 14.61 6.62 7.63
C PHE A 47 14.13 5.18 7.67
N PHE A 48 13.92 4.64 8.87
CA PHE A 48 13.19 3.39 9.05
C PHE A 48 11.74 3.74 9.38
N PHE A 49 10.82 3.56 8.43
CA PHE A 49 9.39 3.52 8.72
C PHE A 49 9.03 2.10 9.15
N VAL A 50 9.21 1.80 10.44
CA VAL A 50 8.63 0.57 11.00
C VAL A 50 7.19 0.89 11.37
N ARG A 51 6.25 0.55 10.49
CA ARG A 51 4.80 0.59 10.80
C ARG A 51 4.45 -0.72 11.48
N THR A 52 4.61 -0.80 12.81
CA THR A 52 4.06 -1.93 13.56
C THR A 52 2.54 -1.86 13.52
N ARG A 53 1.90 -2.75 12.73
CA ARG A 53 0.45 -2.93 12.74
C ARG A 53 0.14 -4.14 13.62
N HIS A 54 -0.25 -3.91 14.88
CA HIS A 54 -0.89 -4.95 15.69
C HIS A 54 -2.37 -4.65 15.82
N HIS A 55 -3.19 -5.55 15.29
CA HIS A 55 -4.56 -5.74 15.78
C HIS A 55 -4.46 -6.28 17.20
N GLY A 56 -5.25 -5.67 18.09
CA GLY A 56 -5.02 -5.65 19.53
C GLY A 56 -4.74 -7.00 20.18
N GLU A 57 -3.57 -7.14 20.78
CA GLU A 57 -3.32 -7.86 22.03
C GLU A 57 -2.17 -7.14 22.77
N ASP A 58 -2.30 -6.97 24.08
CA ASP A 58 -1.30 -6.33 24.94
C ASP A 58 0.01 -7.15 24.94
N CYS A 59 1.08 -6.62 24.33
CA CYS A 59 2.42 -7.22 24.43
C CYS A 59 3.41 -6.25 25.09
N ALA A 60 3.91 -6.66 26.26
CA ALA A 60 5.02 -6.02 26.96
C ALA A 60 6.31 -6.20 26.16
N TYR A 61 7.02 -5.11 25.87
CA TYR A 61 8.33 -5.12 25.20
C TYR A 61 9.39 -5.84 26.05
N GLN A 62 9.98 -6.91 25.52
CA GLN A 62 11.27 -7.45 25.96
C GLN A 62 12.36 -7.02 24.99
N HIS A 63 13.36 -6.28 25.48
CA HIS A 63 14.55 -5.93 24.71
C HIS A 63 15.47 -7.16 24.58
N VAL A 64 15.75 -7.60 23.36
CA VAL A 64 16.88 -8.49 23.05
C VAL A 64 17.84 -7.72 22.15
N GLY A 65 18.98 -7.29 22.70
CA GLY A 65 20.06 -6.69 21.93
C GLY A 65 20.95 -7.79 21.33
N HIS A 66 21.15 -7.77 20.02
CA HIS A 66 22.19 -8.54 19.35
C HIS A 66 23.39 -7.63 19.08
N ASP A 67 24.56 -7.97 19.64
CA ASP A 67 25.84 -7.38 19.26
C ASP A 67 26.37 -8.09 18.01
N VAL A 68 26.53 -7.34 16.91
CA VAL A 68 27.27 -7.79 15.73
C VAL A 68 28.76 -7.56 15.97
N LEU A 69 29.52 -8.63 16.22
CA LEU A 69 30.98 -8.56 16.32
C LEU A 69 31.62 -8.78 14.94
N GLY A 70 32.36 -7.79 14.45
CA GLY A 70 33.21 -7.92 13.27
C GLY A 70 34.42 -8.86 13.48
N PRO A 71 35.10 -9.28 12.40
CA PRO A 71 36.09 -10.35 12.47
C PRO A 71 37.35 -9.89 13.22
N GLY A 72 37.80 -10.69 14.19
CA GLY A 72 39.14 -10.55 14.79
C GLY A 72 39.23 -10.19 16.28
N ARG A 73 38.18 -10.34 17.10
CA ARG A 73 38.29 -10.18 18.57
C ARG A 73 37.86 -11.45 19.30
N ARG A 74 38.74 -11.95 20.18
CA ARG A 74 38.58 -13.17 20.97
C ARG A 74 37.51 -12.98 22.05
N ALA A 75 36.67 -14.01 22.23
CA ALA A 75 35.70 -14.11 23.30
C ALA A 75 36.38 -14.12 24.69
N TRP A 76 35.81 -13.39 25.64
CA TRP A 76 36.17 -13.49 27.07
C TRP A 76 35.09 -14.29 27.81
N PRO A 77 35.46 -15.12 28.81
CA PRO A 77 34.58 -16.13 29.36
C PRO A 77 33.47 -15.54 30.25
N HIS A 78 32.26 -16.09 30.11
CA HIS A 78 31.09 -15.77 30.91
C HIS A 78 31.30 -16.11 32.39
N ARG A 79 31.16 -15.13 33.29
CA ARG A 79 30.79 -15.35 34.70
C ARG A 79 29.29 -15.11 34.83
N ARG A 80 28.52 -16.16 35.15
CA ARG A 80 27.15 -16.02 35.64
C ARG A 80 27.21 -15.34 37.01
N VAL A 81 26.69 -14.12 37.10
CA VAL A 81 26.30 -13.52 38.38
C VAL A 81 24.77 -13.58 38.41
N VAL A 82 24.24 -14.54 39.17
CA VAL A 82 22.83 -14.57 39.54
C VAL A 82 22.70 -13.71 40.79
N SER A 83 22.17 -12.50 40.68
CA SER A 83 21.76 -11.71 41.85
C SER A 83 20.27 -11.89 42.09
N ASN A 84 19.92 -12.86 42.96
CA ASN A 84 18.62 -12.91 43.61
C ASN A 84 18.64 -11.93 44.78
N ASP A 85 18.25 -10.68 44.56
CA ASP A 85 17.82 -9.79 45.65
C ASP A 85 17.05 -8.59 45.10
N CYS A 86 15.76 -8.80 44.79
CA CYS A 86 14.79 -7.72 44.63
C CYS A 86 13.90 -7.69 45.87
N ARG A 87 14.31 -6.94 46.90
CA ARG A 87 13.37 -6.51 47.96
C ARG A 87 12.75 -5.18 47.56
N PRO A 88 11.43 -5.01 47.61
CA PRO A 88 10.80 -3.73 47.31
C PRO A 88 11.10 -2.72 48.43
N ARG A 89 11.62 -1.54 48.08
CA ARG A 89 11.60 -0.37 48.98
C ARG A 89 10.15 0.17 49.03
N PRO A 90 9.56 0.42 50.20
CA PRO A 90 8.26 1.06 50.27
C PRO A 90 8.38 2.52 49.82
N LEU A 91 7.72 2.87 48.71
CA LEU A 91 7.50 4.24 48.28
C LEU A 91 6.56 4.91 49.29
N GLY A 92 7.04 5.97 49.95
CA GLY A 92 6.20 6.81 50.82
C GLY A 92 5.03 7.40 50.04
N LEU A 93 3.84 7.30 50.61
CA LEU A 93 2.60 7.86 50.06
C LEU A 93 2.63 9.39 50.14
N GLY A 94 3.08 10.04 49.07
CA GLY A 94 2.78 11.45 48.82
C GLY A 94 1.29 11.65 48.50
N PRO A 95 0.74 12.88 48.63
CA PRO A 95 -0.67 13.14 48.41
C PRO A 95 -1.10 12.75 47.00
N ARG A 96 -2.24 12.06 46.88
CA ARG A 96 -2.79 11.59 45.60
C ARG A 96 -3.02 12.80 44.67
N PRO A 97 -2.56 12.75 43.41
CA PRO A 97 -2.92 13.77 42.43
C PRO A 97 -4.44 13.79 42.24
N LYS A 98 -5.02 14.99 42.13
CA LYS A 98 -6.46 15.16 41.89
C LYS A 98 -6.85 14.46 40.58
N PRO A 99 -8.00 13.76 40.52
CA PRO A 99 -8.45 13.09 39.31
C PRO A 99 -8.62 14.13 38.20
N GLN A 100 -7.95 13.91 37.07
CA GLN A 100 -8.18 14.73 35.88
C GLN A 100 -9.60 14.46 35.35
N PRO A 101 -10.33 15.47 34.87
CA PRO A 101 -11.64 15.26 34.26
C PRO A 101 -11.50 14.32 33.07
N ASN A 102 -12.45 13.39 32.95
CA ASN A 102 -12.51 12.34 31.93
C ASN A 102 -12.22 12.89 30.52
N LEU A 103 -10.96 12.80 30.10
CA LEU A 103 -10.58 12.91 28.69
C LEU A 103 -10.98 11.58 28.07
N HIS A 104 -12.20 11.53 27.52
CA HIS A 104 -12.55 10.46 26.60
C HIS A 104 -11.52 10.50 25.46
N PRO A 105 -10.82 9.39 25.16
CA PRO A 105 -10.01 9.33 23.95
C PRO A 105 -10.93 9.65 22.77
N PRO A 106 -10.47 10.42 21.77
CA PRO A 106 -11.26 10.63 20.57
C PRO A 106 -11.64 9.26 19.98
N PRO A 107 -12.84 9.13 19.39
CA PRO A 107 -13.23 7.87 18.76
C PRO A 107 -12.15 7.47 17.76
N LEU A 108 -11.75 6.19 17.79
CA LEU A 108 -10.84 5.62 16.81
C LEU A 108 -11.50 5.74 15.43
N THR A 109 -11.11 6.74 14.65
CA THR A 109 -11.51 6.86 13.25
C THR A 109 -10.63 5.92 12.43
N PHE A 110 -11.21 4.86 11.91
CA PHE A 110 -10.51 3.95 11.00
C PHE A 110 -10.51 4.58 9.60
N THR A 111 -9.32 4.88 9.07
CA THR A 111 -9.15 5.34 7.69
C THR A 111 -9.13 4.11 6.78
N PRO A 112 -10.01 4.00 5.77
CA PRO A 112 -9.99 2.85 4.88
C PRO A 112 -8.74 2.85 3.99
N VAL A 113 -8.26 1.67 3.62
CA VAL A 113 -7.01 1.50 2.88
C VAL A 113 -7.24 0.79 1.54
N LEU A 114 -6.70 1.35 0.47
CA LEU A 114 -6.69 0.77 -0.86
C LEU A 114 -5.29 0.22 -1.19
N ALA A 115 -5.24 -1.05 -1.62
CA ALA A 115 -4.09 -1.63 -2.30
C ALA A 115 -4.14 -1.29 -3.80
N LEU A 116 -3.21 -0.46 -4.31
CA LEU A 116 -3.12 -0.10 -5.72
C LEU A 116 -1.89 -0.77 -6.33
N PHE A 117 -2.11 -1.75 -7.21
CA PHE A 117 -1.06 -2.55 -7.82
C PHE A 117 -0.44 -1.86 -9.02
N LEU A 118 0.86 -2.07 -9.25
CA LEU A 118 1.61 -1.49 -10.35
C LEU A 118 2.50 -2.54 -11.00
N THR A 119 2.70 -2.39 -12.30
CA THR A 119 3.52 -3.26 -13.14
C THR A 119 4.90 -2.64 -13.35
N LEU A 120 5.93 -3.48 -13.35
CA LEU A 120 7.33 -3.15 -13.56
C LEU A 120 7.75 -3.30 -15.03
N ALA A 121 7.24 -4.30 -15.75
CA ALA A 121 7.61 -4.51 -17.15
C ALA A 121 6.51 -5.24 -17.94
N PRO A 122 6.05 -4.71 -19.09
CA PRO A 122 6.06 -3.29 -19.49
C PRO A 122 5.55 -2.32 -18.39
N PRO A 123 5.95 -1.04 -18.44
CA PRO A 123 5.67 -0.08 -17.38
C PRO A 123 4.19 0.30 -17.25
N SER A 124 3.78 0.69 -16.05
CA SER A 124 2.42 1.15 -15.74
C SER A 124 2.07 2.44 -16.49
N ARG A 125 0.78 2.72 -16.70
CA ARG A 125 0.31 3.96 -17.34
C ARG A 125 -0.14 5.02 -16.32
N TYR A 126 0.20 6.28 -16.59
CA TYR A 126 -0.12 7.38 -15.68
C TYR A 126 -1.62 7.57 -15.45
N GLU A 127 -2.44 7.52 -16.49
CA GLU A 127 -3.86 7.83 -16.40
C GLU A 127 -4.64 6.77 -15.59
N GLU A 128 -4.19 5.52 -15.64
CA GLU A 128 -4.78 4.39 -14.89
C GLU A 128 -4.29 4.31 -13.45
N LEU A 129 -3.23 5.04 -13.10
CA LEU A 129 -2.72 5.22 -11.74
C LEU A 129 -3.27 6.51 -11.10
N ALA A 130 -3.04 7.65 -11.74
CA ALA A 130 -3.28 8.97 -11.14
C ALA A 130 -4.77 9.25 -10.90
N THR A 131 -5.62 8.85 -11.84
CA THR A 131 -7.08 9.03 -11.75
C THR A 131 -7.67 8.31 -10.54
N PRO A 132 -7.49 6.98 -10.37
CA PRO A 132 -8.00 6.29 -9.19
C PRO A 132 -7.27 6.74 -7.92
N TYR A 133 -5.94 6.98 -7.95
CA TYR A 133 -5.20 7.45 -6.79
C TYR A 133 -5.86 8.68 -6.15
N TYR A 134 -6.10 9.73 -6.93
CA TYR A 134 -6.72 10.94 -6.39
C TYR A 134 -8.20 10.78 -6.09
N ALA A 135 -8.93 9.95 -6.85
CA ALA A 135 -10.34 9.71 -6.59
C ALA A 135 -10.57 8.99 -5.26
N PHE A 136 -9.68 8.06 -4.87
CA PHE A 136 -9.72 7.38 -3.58
C PHE A 136 -9.21 8.28 -2.44
N LYS A 137 -8.09 9.00 -2.63
CA LYS A 137 -7.62 9.99 -1.65
C LYS A 137 -8.70 11.03 -1.32
N ALA A 138 -9.45 11.50 -2.31
CA ALA A 138 -10.56 12.45 -2.12
C ALA A 138 -11.73 11.88 -1.30
N LYS A 139 -11.91 10.55 -1.30
CA LYS A 139 -12.88 9.83 -0.46
C LYS A 139 -12.34 9.47 0.92
N GLY A 140 -11.13 9.92 1.27
CA GLY A 140 -10.53 9.68 2.58
C GLY A 140 -9.81 8.34 2.70
N TYR A 141 -9.52 7.66 1.60
CA TYR A 141 -8.69 6.45 1.65
C TYR A 141 -7.22 6.81 1.82
N ASP A 142 -6.50 5.96 2.56
CA ASP A 142 -5.07 5.79 2.34
C ASP A 142 -4.86 4.86 1.14
N VAL A 143 -3.85 5.16 0.33
CA VAL A 143 -3.57 4.42 -0.90
C VAL A 143 -2.12 3.98 -0.87
N ASP A 144 -1.92 2.67 -0.74
CA ASP A 144 -0.62 2.03 -0.76
C ASP A 144 -0.33 1.60 -2.22
N LEU A 145 0.79 2.08 -2.79
CA LEU A 145 1.25 1.64 -4.11
C LEU A 145 2.09 0.36 -3.95
N ILE A 146 1.67 -0.72 -4.59
CA ILE A 146 2.27 -2.05 -4.46
C ILE A 146 2.77 -2.50 -5.82
N SER A 147 3.96 -3.11 -5.91
CA SER A 147 4.42 -3.79 -7.12
C SER A 147 5.05 -5.13 -6.77
N PRO A 148 5.22 -6.07 -7.73
CA PRO A 148 5.74 -7.41 -7.43
C PRO A 148 7.06 -7.39 -6.63
N ALA A 149 8.02 -6.57 -7.04
CA ALA A 149 9.34 -6.46 -6.39
C ALA A 149 9.48 -5.23 -5.46
N GLY A 150 8.50 -4.34 -5.42
CA GLY A 150 8.62 -3.03 -4.77
C GLY A 150 9.64 -2.10 -5.45
N GLY A 151 9.90 -0.96 -4.81
CA GLY A 151 10.89 0.01 -5.27
C GLY A 151 10.39 0.92 -6.39
N PRO A 152 11.28 1.42 -7.27
CA PRO A 152 10.89 2.34 -8.33
C PRO A 152 10.03 1.66 -9.39
N VAL A 153 8.80 2.13 -9.57
CA VAL A 153 7.93 1.68 -10.65
C VAL A 153 8.15 2.53 -11.90
N PRO A 154 8.53 1.94 -13.04
CA PRO A 154 8.63 2.66 -14.29
C PRO A 154 7.24 2.98 -14.84
N ILE A 155 7.11 4.17 -15.45
CA ILE A 155 5.88 4.60 -16.13
C ILE A 155 6.11 4.65 -17.64
N ASP A 156 5.11 4.22 -18.41
CA ASP A 156 5.08 4.31 -19.87
C ASP A 156 5.28 5.78 -20.28
N PRO A 157 6.40 6.15 -20.91
CA PRO A 157 6.69 7.54 -21.27
C PRO A 157 5.63 8.14 -22.20
N THR A 158 4.93 7.30 -22.99
CA THR A 158 3.88 7.78 -23.88
C THR A 158 2.67 8.32 -23.12
N SER A 159 2.42 7.81 -21.91
CA SER A 159 1.36 8.29 -21.01
C SER A 159 1.69 9.63 -20.31
N ALA A 160 2.94 10.10 -20.43
CA ALA A 160 3.41 11.34 -19.82
C ALA A 160 3.32 12.57 -20.74
N THR A 161 2.76 12.43 -21.94
CA THR A 161 2.79 13.49 -22.97
C THR A 161 1.48 13.65 -23.74
N GLY A 162 1.30 14.83 -24.34
CA GLY A 162 0.20 15.10 -25.28
C GLY A 162 -1.19 14.95 -24.66
N GLN A 163 -2.09 14.31 -25.41
CA GLN A 163 -3.49 14.13 -25.03
C GLN A 163 -3.72 13.23 -23.81
N TRP A 164 -2.71 12.50 -23.35
CA TRP A 164 -2.80 11.60 -22.20
C TRP A 164 -2.61 12.32 -20.85
N VAL A 165 -2.10 13.56 -20.87
CA VAL A 165 -1.92 14.39 -19.67
C VAL A 165 -3.22 15.13 -19.35
N ASN A 166 -4.08 14.50 -18.58
CA ASN A 166 -5.26 15.12 -17.98
C ASN A 166 -4.94 15.74 -16.60
N GLU A 167 -5.92 16.35 -15.93
CA GLU A 167 -5.69 17.01 -14.62
C GLU A 167 -5.11 16.06 -13.56
N PRO A 168 -5.65 14.84 -13.32
CA PRO A 168 -5.06 13.91 -12.37
C PRO A 168 -3.62 13.55 -12.69
N VAL A 169 -3.29 13.32 -13.97
CA VAL A 169 -1.94 12.97 -14.42
C VAL A 169 -0.98 14.15 -14.21
N ALA A 170 -1.36 15.36 -14.63
CA ALA A 170 -0.57 16.57 -14.41
C ALA A 170 -0.31 16.81 -12.92
N ARG A 171 -1.35 16.62 -12.08
CA ARG A 171 -1.24 16.71 -10.63
C ARG A 171 -0.30 15.65 -10.06
N PHE A 172 -0.40 14.39 -10.51
CA PHE A 172 0.45 13.29 -10.04
C PHE A 172 1.94 13.54 -10.38
N MET A 173 2.23 14.05 -11.58
CA MET A 173 3.59 14.40 -11.99
C MET A 173 4.17 15.57 -11.16
N ALA A 174 3.32 16.51 -10.73
CA ALA A 174 3.75 17.66 -9.91
C ALA A 174 3.78 17.37 -8.39
N ASP A 175 3.07 16.34 -7.92
CA ASP A 175 2.98 15.98 -6.51
C ASP A 175 4.23 15.20 -6.06
N LYS A 176 5.11 15.89 -5.34
CA LYS A 176 6.37 15.32 -4.82
C LYS A 176 6.13 14.12 -3.91
N THR A 177 5.05 14.13 -3.13
CA THR A 177 4.73 13.00 -2.24
C THR A 177 4.30 11.80 -3.07
N ALA A 178 3.42 11.99 -4.05
CA ALA A 178 3.00 10.91 -4.95
C ALA A 178 4.20 10.34 -5.73
N GLN A 179 5.11 11.18 -6.21
CA GLN A 179 6.34 10.76 -6.90
C GLN A 179 7.29 9.98 -5.98
N ILE A 180 7.43 10.36 -4.71
CA ILE A 180 8.21 9.60 -3.73
C ILE A 180 7.59 8.23 -3.50
N ILE A 181 6.26 8.14 -3.35
CA ILE A 181 5.56 6.87 -3.16
C ILE A 181 5.73 5.99 -4.40
N LEU A 182 5.62 6.55 -5.62
CA LEU A 182 5.84 5.81 -6.87
C LEU A 182 7.27 5.28 -6.99
N ALA A 183 8.26 6.04 -6.54
CA ALA A 183 9.66 5.62 -6.53
C ALA A 183 9.98 4.58 -5.44
N ASN A 184 9.06 4.34 -4.50
CA ASN A 184 9.24 3.45 -3.36
C ASN A 184 7.97 2.60 -3.15
N SER A 185 7.47 1.96 -4.21
CA SER A 185 6.31 1.06 -4.05
C SER A 185 6.64 -0.08 -3.10
N ILE A 186 5.62 -0.56 -2.40
CA ILE A 186 5.77 -1.63 -1.42
C ILE A 186 5.86 -2.97 -2.18
N PRO A 187 6.80 -3.86 -1.85
CA PRO A 187 6.82 -5.21 -2.41
C PRO A 187 5.53 -5.95 -2.06
N LEU A 188 4.95 -6.67 -3.02
CA LEU A 188 3.75 -7.48 -2.79
C LEU A 188 3.95 -8.47 -1.62
N ALA A 189 5.12 -9.10 -1.55
CA ALA A 189 5.42 -10.07 -0.48
C ALA A 189 5.38 -9.46 0.94
N ASP A 190 5.66 -8.17 1.08
CA ASP A 190 5.69 -7.49 2.38
C ASP A 190 4.28 -7.19 2.92
N VAL A 191 3.32 -6.98 2.01
CA VAL A 191 1.92 -6.69 2.36
C VAL A 191 1.02 -7.91 2.28
N ALA A 192 1.50 -8.99 1.67
CA ALA A 192 0.81 -10.27 1.54
C ALA A 192 1.71 -11.44 2.00
N PRO A 193 2.19 -11.45 3.26
CA PRO A 193 2.85 -12.62 3.83
C PRO A 193 1.91 -13.84 3.86
N SER A 194 0.61 -13.58 3.96
CA SER A 194 -0.48 -14.53 3.73
C SER A 194 -1.68 -13.80 3.11
N ALA A 195 -2.60 -14.55 2.49
CA ALA A 195 -3.81 -13.97 1.92
C ALA A 195 -4.73 -13.37 3.01
N ASP A 196 -4.80 -13.98 4.20
CA ASP A 196 -5.60 -13.49 5.32
C ASP A 196 -5.07 -12.17 5.90
N GLU A 197 -3.73 -12.03 5.99
CA GLU A 197 -3.10 -10.77 6.39
C GLU A 197 -3.33 -9.67 5.35
N PHE A 198 -3.23 -10.00 4.06
CA PHE A 198 -3.56 -9.05 3.00
C PHE A 198 -5.00 -8.57 3.11
N VAL A 199 -5.96 -9.50 3.21
CA VAL A 199 -7.38 -9.17 3.37
C VAL A 199 -7.61 -8.34 4.61
N SER A 200 -6.96 -8.63 5.74
CA SER A 200 -7.14 -7.85 6.97
C SER A 200 -6.56 -6.43 6.86
N GLY A 201 -5.52 -6.24 6.03
CA GLY A 201 -4.82 -4.98 5.87
C GLY A 201 -5.46 -3.97 4.91
N TYR A 202 -6.38 -4.41 4.04
CA TYR A 202 -6.96 -3.59 2.97
C TYR A 202 -8.48 -3.69 2.89
N ASP A 203 -9.14 -2.58 2.57
CA ASP A 203 -10.59 -2.50 2.38
C ASP A 203 -10.99 -2.72 0.92
N ALA A 204 -10.08 -2.47 -0.01
CA ALA A 204 -10.27 -2.71 -1.45
C ALA A 204 -8.92 -2.94 -2.13
N MET A 205 -8.95 -3.56 -3.31
CA MET A 205 -7.80 -3.64 -4.20
C MET A 205 -8.13 -3.11 -5.59
N TYR A 206 -7.14 -2.47 -6.23
CA TYR A 206 -7.24 -1.91 -7.57
C TYR A 206 -6.03 -2.33 -8.41
N MET A 207 -6.28 -2.92 -9.58
CA MET A 207 -5.27 -3.32 -10.55
C MET A 207 -5.45 -2.52 -11.85
N PRO A 208 -4.59 -1.52 -12.12
CA PRO A 208 -4.53 -0.88 -13.42
C PRO A 208 -4.07 -1.89 -14.48
N GLY A 209 -4.26 -1.52 -15.74
CA GLY A 209 -3.70 -2.20 -16.88
C GLY A 209 -2.41 -1.55 -17.38
N GLY A 210 -2.31 -1.44 -18.70
CA GLY A 210 -1.04 -1.45 -19.42
C GLY A 210 -0.55 -2.88 -19.66
N HIS A 211 0.16 -3.09 -20.77
CA HIS A 211 0.63 -4.43 -21.17
C HIS A 211 1.59 -5.10 -20.16
N GLY A 212 2.11 -4.35 -19.18
CA GLY A 212 2.79 -4.86 -17.99
C GLY A 212 2.04 -5.94 -17.22
N ALA A 213 0.72 -5.80 -17.15
CA ALA A 213 -0.13 -6.71 -16.41
C ALA A 213 -0.03 -8.15 -16.96
N CYS A 214 0.24 -8.30 -18.26
CA CYS A 214 0.40 -9.59 -18.89
C CYS A 214 1.57 -10.40 -18.34
N GLU A 215 2.64 -9.72 -17.92
CA GLU A 215 3.85 -10.35 -17.36
C GLU A 215 3.74 -10.45 -15.84
N ASP A 216 3.42 -9.33 -15.18
CA ASP A 216 3.49 -9.23 -13.73
C ASP A 216 2.30 -9.87 -12.99
N PHE A 217 1.11 -9.96 -13.62
CA PHE A 217 -0.10 -10.37 -12.92
C PHE A 217 -0.61 -11.77 -13.30
N LEU A 218 -0.51 -12.17 -14.57
CA LEU A 218 -1.19 -13.37 -15.08
C LEU A 218 -0.86 -14.64 -14.28
N ASN A 219 0.41 -14.86 -13.95
CA ASN A 219 0.89 -16.09 -13.28
C ASN A 219 1.43 -15.82 -11.87
N ASN A 220 1.10 -14.69 -11.27
CA ASN A 220 1.60 -14.34 -9.94
C ASN A 220 0.75 -15.00 -8.85
N GLU A 221 1.23 -16.11 -8.30
CA GLU A 221 0.49 -16.92 -7.30
C GLU A 221 0.11 -16.13 -6.05
N VAL A 222 0.97 -15.23 -5.58
CA VAL A 222 0.68 -14.38 -4.42
C VAL A 222 -0.48 -13.43 -4.73
N LEU A 223 -0.45 -12.79 -5.90
CA LEU A 223 -1.54 -11.92 -6.35
C LEU A 223 -2.85 -12.68 -6.54
N ILE A 224 -2.80 -13.86 -7.16
CA ILE A 224 -3.97 -14.74 -7.35
C ILE A 224 -4.59 -15.09 -5.99
N GLY A 225 -3.77 -15.48 -5.00
CA GLY A 225 -4.22 -15.75 -3.64
C GLY A 225 -4.89 -14.54 -2.99
N CYS A 226 -4.31 -13.35 -3.14
CA CYS A 226 -4.89 -12.10 -2.63
C CYS A 226 -6.24 -11.78 -3.28
N ILE A 227 -6.36 -11.92 -4.61
CA ILE A 227 -7.60 -11.66 -5.34
C ILE A 227 -8.70 -12.61 -4.89
N ASN A 228 -8.40 -13.92 -4.84
CA ASN A 228 -9.36 -14.93 -4.42
C ASN A 228 -9.86 -14.66 -3.00
N ALA A 229 -8.96 -14.30 -2.07
CA ALA A 229 -9.31 -14.02 -0.68
C ALA A 229 -10.11 -12.72 -0.52
N MET A 230 -9.73 -11.65 -1.22
CA MET A 230 -10.49 -10.38 -1.23
C MET A 230 -11.89 -10.59 -1.80
N TYR A 231 -12.01 -11.34 -2.89
CA TYR A 231 -13.30 -11.65 -3.51
C TYR A 231 -14.18 -12.48 -2.56
N ALA A 232 -13.64 -13.54 -1.95
CA ALA A 232 -14.36 -14.39 -1.00
C ALA A 232 -14.79 -13.63 0.27
N ALA A 233 -13.99 -12.66 0.72
CA ALA A 233 -14.32 -11.79 1.85
C ALA A 233 -15.38 -10.72 1.53
N GLY A 234 -15.89 -10.66 0.29
CA GLY A 234 -16.86 -9.65 -0.13
C GLY A 234 -16.25 -8.26 -0.30
N LYS A 235 -14.92 -8.14 -0.31
CA LYS A 235 -14.23 -6.85 -0.47
C LYS A 235 -14.11 -6.45 -1.93
N PRO A 236 -14.19 -5.15 -2.28
CA PRO A 236 -14.07 -4.70 -3.65
C PRO A 236 -12.74 -5.10 -4.30
N VAL A 237 -12.85 -5.75 -5.46
CA VAL A 237 -11.76 -6.08 -6.38
C VAL A 237 -12.00 -5.29 -7.66
N VAL A 238 -11.14 -4.32 -7.95
CA VAL A 238 -11.30 -3.41 -9.09
C VAL A 238 -10.16 -3.59 -10.08
N THR A 239 -10.47 -3.66 -11.36
CA THR A 239 -9.43 -3.82 -12.39
C THR A 239 -9.82 -3.17 -13.71
N VAL A 240 -8.84 -2.67 -14.49
CA VAL A 240 -9.12 -1.91 -15.73
C VAL A 240 -8.12 -2.21 -16.86
N CYS A 241 -8.56 -2.05 -18.12
CA CYS A 241 -7.74 -2.23 -19.33
C CYS A 241 -7.18 -3.64 -19.46
N HIS A 242 -5.86 -3.80 -19.31
CA HIS A 242 -5.18 -5.09 -19.27
C HIS A 242 -5.11 -5.70 -17.88
N GLY A 243 -5.38 -4.92 -16.83
CA GLY A 243 -5.43 -5.38 -15.45
C GLY A 243 -6.31 -6.63 -15.27
N PRO A 244 -7.48 -6.77 -15.93
CA PRO A 244 -8.33 -7.96 -15.80
C PRO A 244 -7.64 -9.27 -16.13
N ILE A 245 -6.50 -9.26 -16.83
CA ILE A 245 -5.71 -10.48 -17.05
C ILE A 245 -5.32 -11.20 -15.74
N CYS A 246 -5.24 -10.48 -14.62
CA CYS A 246 -5.00 -11.07 -13.30
C CYS A 246 -6.09 -12.07 -12.88
N LEU A 247 -7.30 -11.98 -13.45
CA LEU A 247 -8.44 -12.83 -13.10
C LEU A 247 -8.45 -14.17 -13.83
N VAL A 248 -7.60 -14.37 -14.85
CA VAL A 248 -7.60 -15.57 -15.71
C VAL A 248 -7.39 -16.85 -14.92
N ASN A 249 -6.50 -16.81 -13.92
CA ASN A 249 -6.16 -17.96 -13.06
C ASN A 249 -6.81 -17.86 -11.67
N CYS A 250 -7.69 -16.88 -11.45
CA CYS A 250 -8.41 -16.73 -10.18
C CYS A 250 -9.63 -17.65 -10.12
N THR A 251 -9.99 -18.08 -8.92
CA THR A 251 -11.08 -19.03 -8.69
C THR A 251 -12.00 -18.56 -7.56
N LYS A 252 -13.26 -19.00 -7.63
CA LYS A 252 -14.22 -18.88 -6.53
C LYS A 252 -13.92 -19.93 -5.44
N PRO A 253 -14.53 -19.83 -4.24
CA PRO A 253 -14.35 -20.83 -3.18
C PRO A 253 -14.74 -22.26 -3.57
N ASP A 254 -15.63 -22.44 -4.56
CA ASP A 254 -16.01 -23.76 -5.09
C ASP A 254 -15.02 -24.33 -6.13
N GLY A 255 -13.94 -23.61 -6.43
CA GLY A 255 -12.92 -23.99 -7.39
C GLY A 255 -13.22 -23.62 -8.85
N THR A 256 -14.41 -23.06 -9.14
CA THR A 256 -14.74 -22.58 -10.49
C THR A 256 -13.96 -21.32 -10.85
N PRO A 257 -13.74 -21.00 -12.15
CA PRO A 257 -13.15 -19.73 -12.54
C PRO A 257 -13.89 -18.54 -11.92
N LEU A 258 -13.14 -17.57 -11.41
CA LEU A 258 -13.71 -16.41 -10.71
C LEU A 258 -14.74 -15.68 -11.57
N VAL A 259 -14.45 -15.55 -12.88
CA VAL A 259 -15.29 -14.83 -13.84
C VAL A 259 -16.48 -15.65 -14.38
N GLU A 260 -16.58 -16.95 -14.09
CA GLU A 260 -17.63 -17.80 -14.66
C GLU A 260 -19.02 -17.31 -14.25
N GLY A 261 -19.91 -17.07 -15.23
CA GLY A 261 -21.27 -16.57 -15.04
C GLY A 261 -21.36 -15.11 -14.59
N LEU A 262 -20.24 -14.38 -14.49
CA LEU A 262 -20.23 -12.96 -14.13
C LEU A 262 -20.18 -12.08 -15.38
N GLU A 263 -20.90 -10.95 -15.34
CA GLU A 263 -20.74 -9.90 -16.35
C GLU A 263 -19.43 -9.14 -16.09
N VAL A 264 -18.48 -9.24 -17.03
CA VAL A 264 -17.14 -8.65 -16.91
C VAL A 264 -16.73 -7.94 -18.19
N THR A 265 -15.73 -7.09 -18.12
CA THR A 265 -15.11 -6.46 -19.28
C THR A 265 -13.59 -6.38 -19.09
N GLY A 266 -12.89 -5.93 -20.13
CA GLY A 266 -11.44 -5.76 -20.19
C GLY A 266 -11.05 -5.31 -21.59
N PHE A 267 -9.78 -5.09 -21.83
CA PHE A 267 -9.30 -4.68 -23.16
C PHE A 267 -9.75 -5.69 -24.21
N THR A 268 -10.43 -5.20 -25.24
CA THR A 268 -11.11 -6.06 -26.22
C THR A 268 -10.14 -6.61 -27.25
N ASP A 269 -10.52 -7.71 -27.90
CA ASP A 269 -9.72 -8.30 -28.97
C ASP A 269 -9.61 -7.36 -30.18
N SER A 270 -10.65 -6.54 -30.45
CA SER A 270 -10.61 -5.50 -31.49
C SER A 270 -9.60 -4.41 -31.15
N GLU A 271 -9.57 -3.95 -29.90
CA GLU A 271 -8.61 -2.96 -29.44
C GLU A 271 -7.17 -3.52 -29.46
N GLU A 272 -6.97 -4.80 -29.09
CA GLU A 272 -5.66 -5.48 -29.15
C GLU A 272 -5.14 -5.59 -30.59
N ARG A 273 -6.03 -5.91 -31.53
CA ARG A 273 -5.73 -5.87 -32.98
C ARG A 273 -5.37 -4.48 -33.45
N ALA A 274 -6.11 -3.46 -33.02
CA ALA A 274 -5.88 -2.08 -33.43
C ALA A 274 -4.50 -1.57 -33.00
N VAL A 275 -4.01 -2.01 -31.83
CA VAL A 275 -2.65 -1.70 -31.36
C VAL A 275 -1.57 -2.66 -31.91
N LYS A 276 -1.96 -3.70 -32.65
CA LYS A 276 -1.07 -4.69 -33.31
C LYS A 276 -0.21 -5.49 -32.33
N LEU A 277 -0.76 -5.80 -31.16
CA LEU A 277 -0.06 -6.55 -30.09
C LEU A 277 -0.71 -7.91 -29.78
N GLU A 278 -1.75 -8.31 -30.51
CA GLU A 278 -2.48 -9.58 -30.31
C GLU A 278 -1.58 -10.83 -30.31
N THR A 279 -0.48 -10.82 -31.07
CA THR A 279 0.46 -11.94 -31.13
C THR A 279 1.58 -11.86 -30.08
N LYS A 280 1.60 -10.80 -29.28
CA LYS A 280 2.62 -10.56 -28.24
C LYS A 280 2.09 -10.77 -26.83
N VAL A 281 0.78 -10.66 -26.64
CA VAL A 281 0.14 -10.95 -25.36
C VAL A 281 0.02 -12.47 -25.15
N PRO A 282 0.14 -12.96 -23.90
CA PRO A 282 0.05 -14.40 -23.61
C PRO A 282 -1.36 -14.96 -23.85
N VAL A 283 -2.38 -14.13 -23.64
CA VAL A 283 -3.78 -14.43 -23.92
C VAL A 283 -4.52 -13.14 -24.31
N LEU A 284 -5.56 -13.29 -25.12
CA LEU A 284 -6.54 -12.24 -25.38
C LEU A 284 -7.60 -12.27 -24.27
N ILE A 285 -7.78 -11.16 -23.53
CA ILE A 285 -8.64 -11.12 -22.34
C ILE A 285 -10.09 -11.45 -22.69
N GLU A 286 -10.62 -10.87 -23.77
CA GLU A 286 -12.01 -11.06 -24.19
C GLU A 286 -12.28 -12.51 -24.60
N ALA A 287 -11.40 -13.10 -25.41
CA ALA A 287 -11.51 -14.51 -25.78
C ALA A 287 -11.38 -15.43 -24.56
N LYS A 288 -10.38 -15.18 -23.70
CA LYS A 288 -10.12 -16.04 -22.54
C LYS A 288 -11.25 -15.98 -21.51
N PHE A 289 -11.81 -14.80 -21.25
CA PHE A 289 -12.94 -14.68 -20.31
C PHE A 289 -14.18 -15.41 -20.83
N ARG A 290 -14.45 -15.40 -22.13
CA ARG A 290 -15.54 -16.20 -22.72
C ARG A 290 -15.28 -17.70 -22.59
N GLU A 291 -14.04 -18.13 -22.81
CA GLU A 291 -13.64 -19.53 -22.61
C GLU A 291 -13.88 -19.99 -21.16
N LEU A 292 -13.62 -19.09 -20.19
CA LEU A 292 -13.87 -19.32 -18.76
C LEU A 292 -15.34 -19.16 -18.35
N GLY A 293 -16.27 -19.00 -19.30
CA GLY A 293 -17.71 -18.93 -19.04
C GLY A 293 -18.22 -17.57 -18.56
N ALA A 294 -17.45 -16.49 -18.74
CA ALA A 294 -17.87 -15.15 -18.36
C ALA A 294 -18.86 -14.53 -19.37
N GLU A 295 -19.81 -13.72 -18.87
CA GLU A 295 -20.67 -12.89 -19.72
C GLU A 295 -19.92 -11.61 -20.11
N PHE A 296 -18.99 -11.71 -21.06
CA PHE A 296 -18.16 -10.57 -21.42
C PHE A 296 -18.95 -9.48 -22.14
N SER A 297 -18.82 -8.24 -21.64
CA SER A 297 -19.48 -7.05 -22.15
C SER A 297 -18.44 -6.14 -22.82
N GLY A 298 -18.48 -6.07 -24.15
CA GLY A 298 -17.63 -5.17 -24.95
C GLY A 298 -18.39 -3.89 -25.33
N GLY A 299 -17.85 -2.74 -24.94
CA GLY A 299 -18.24 -1.43 -25.47
C GLY A 299 -17.54 -1.12 -26.80
N ALA A 300 -17.91 -0.01 -27.44
CA ALA A 300 -17.19 0.44 -28.63
C ALA A 300 -15.70 0.70 -28.31
N ASP A 301 -14.83 0.40 -29.27
CA ASP A 301 -13.40 0.68 -29.18
C ASP A 301 -13.18 2.13 -28.73
N TRP A 302 -12.28 2.31 -27.77
CA TRP A 302 -11.92 3.63 -27.20
C TRP A 302 -13.04 4.38 -26.44
N ALA A 303 -14.29 3.90 -26.41
CA ALA A 303 -15.38 4.42 -25.57
C ALA A 303 -15.51 3.74 -24.18
N PRO A 304 -15.67 4.48 -23.07
CA PRO A 304 -15.68 3.90 -21.72
C PRO A 304 -16.75 2.82 -21.54
N ASN A 305 -16.38 1.76 -20.83
CA ASN A 305 -17.26 0.66 -20.43
C ASN A 305 -16.77 0.07 -19.10
N THR A 306 -17.71 -0.22 -18.21
CA THR A 306 -17.44 -0.74 -16.86
C THR A 306 -18.51 -1.76 -16.50
N CYS A 307 -18.10 -2.91 -15.97
CA CYS A 307 -18.98 -3.93 -15.42
C CYS A 307 -18.86 -4.02 -13.90
N VAL A 308 -19.99 -4.25 -13.23
CA VAL A 308 -20.05 -4.47 -11.78
C VAL A 308 -20.80 -5.78 -11.52
N ALA A 309 -20.09 -6.78 -11.00
CA ALA A 309 -20.63 -8.09 -10.65
C ALA A 309 -20.31 -8.39 -9.18
N GLY A 310 -21.25 -8.06 -8.30
CA GLY A 310 -21.06 -8.14 -6.85
C GLY A 310 -19.97 -7.17 -6.39
N ASN A 311 -18.94 -7.70 -5.75
CA ASN A 311 -17.74 -6.98 -5.33
C ASN A 311 -16.61 -6.98 -6.39
N LEU A 312 -16.81 -7.56 -7.58
CA LEU A 312 -15.88 -7.45 -8.70
C LEU A 312 -16.29 -6.30 -9.62
N ILE A 313 -15.37 -5.37 -9.88
CA ILE A 313 -15.54 -4.25 -10.81
C ILE A 313 -14.46 -4.35 -11.89
N THR A 314 -14.89 -4.38 -13.15
CA THR A 314 -13.98 -4.46 -14.30
C THR A 314 -14.21 -3.27 -15.23
N GLY A 315 -13.14 -2.68 -15.75
CA GLY A 315 -13.17 -1.57 -16.70
C GLY A 315 -12.47 -1.94 -17.99
N GLN A 316 -13.01 -1.52 -19.13
CA GLN A 316 -12.47 -1.93 -20.43
C GLN A 316 -11.09 -1.32 -20.75
N LYS A 317 -10.79 -0.09 -20.27
CA LYS A 317 -9.65 0.72 -20.77
C LYS A 317 -9.44 2.00 -19.96
N PRO A 318 -8.40 2.84 -20.21
CA PRO A 318 -8.06 3.94 -19.31
C PRO A 318 -9.18 4.96 -19.04
N PRO A 319 -10.02 5.36 -20.02
CA PRO A 319 -11.19 6.21 -19.75
C PRO A 319 -12.23 5.60 -18.79
N SER A 320 -12.18 4.28 -18.55
CA SER A 320 -13.00 3.58 -17.55
C SER A 320 -12.38 3.58 -16.14
N SER A 321 -11.21 4.20 -15.93
CA SER A 321 -10.52 4.29 -14.64
C SER A 321 -11.18 5.18 -13.57
N PRO A 322 -12.08 6.13 -13.86
CA PRO A 322 -12.81 6.81 -12.79
C PRO A 322 -13.58 5.80 -11.95
N PRO A 323 -13.59 5.92 -10.61
CA PRO A 323 -14.35 5.00 -9.77
C PRO A 323 -15.83 5.06 -10.18
N PRO A 324 -16.54 3.92 -10.18
CA PRO A 324 -17.97 3.94 -10.46
C PRO A 324 -18.65 4.91 -9.48
N PRO A 325 -19.71 5.61 -9.91
CA PRO A 325 -20.48 6.46 -9.02
C PRO A 325 -20.92 5.67 -7.79
N ALA A 326 -20.98 6.35 -6.64
CA ALA A 326 -21.57 5.79 -5.42
C ALA A 326 -22.94 5.15 -5.72
N ALA A 327 -23.32 4.13 -4.96
CA ALA A 327 -24.60 3.46 -5.13
C ALA A 327 -25.74 4.50 -5.23
N GLY A 328 -26.46 4.51 -6.36
CA GLY A 328 -27.62 5.38 -6.59
C GLY A 328 -27.48 6.52 -7.61
N ALA A 329 -26.31 6.78 -8.21
CA ALA A 329 -26.19 7.76 -9.29
C ALA A 329 -26.40 7.14 -10.70
N PRO A 330 -27.08 7.83 -11.64
CA PRO A 330 -27.27 7.34 -13.01
C PRO A 330 -25.93 7.22 -13.74
N ARG A 331 -25.64 6.02 -14.26
CA ARG A 331 -24.39 5.68 -14.96
C ARG A 331 -24.58 5.75 -16.49
N PRO A 332 -23.58 6.22 -17.27
CA PRO A 332 -23.73 6.39 -18.72
C PRO A 332 -23.80 5.05 -19.48
N GLY A 333 -24.89 4.85 -20.22
CA GLY A 333 -24.93 4.33 -21.59
C GLY A 333 -24.42 2.93 -21.97
N GLY A 334 -23.96 2.07 -21.05
CA GLY A 334 -23.52 0.71 -21.36
C GLY A 334 -24.63 -0.35 -21.18
N ARG A 335 -24.50 -1.48 -21.89
CA ARG A 335 -25.31 -2.71 -21.69
C ARG A 335 -25.13 -3.35 -20.30
N CYS A 336 -24.30 -2.74 -19.45
CA CYS A 336 -24.11 -3.11 -18.06
C CYS A 336 -25.38 -2.80 -17.25
N ARG A 337 -26.32 -3.74 -17.33
CA ARG A 337 -27.64 -3.69 -16.69
C ARG A 337 -27.96 -5.06 -16.11
N ARG A 338 -27.50 -5.32 -14.89
CA ARG A 338 -28.32 -6.01 -13.90
C ARG A 338 -28.17 -5.33 -12.55
N GLU A 339 -29.32 -4.95 -12.00
CA GLU A 339 -29.47 -4.42 -10.65
C GLU A 339 -28.88 -5.41 -9.63
N LEU A 340 -27.97 -4.93 -8.78
CA LEU A 340 -27.73 -5.57 -7.49
C LEU A 340 -28.61 -4.88 -6.46
N ARG A 341 -29.69 -5.58 -6.09
CA ARG A 341 -30.35 -5.36 -4.80
C ARG A 341 -29.40 -5.86 -3.72
N ARG A 342 -29.07 -4.95 -2.80
CA ARG A 342 -28.27 -5.09 -1.58
C ARG A 342 -26.77 -4.87 -1.79
#